data_AF-A0A226EEZ9-F1
#
_entry.id   AF-A0A226EEZ9-F1
#
_cell.length_a   1.000
_cell.length_b   1.000
_cell.length_c   1.000
_cell.angle_alpha   90.00
_cell.angle_beta   90.00
_cell.angle_gamma   90.00
#
_symmetry.space_group_name_H-M   'P 1'
#
loop_
_entity.id
_entity.type
_entity.pdbx_description
1 polymer ?
#
loop_
_entity_poly.entity_id
_entity_poly.type
_entity_poly.pdbx_seq_one_letter_code
_entity_poly.pdbx_strand_id
1 'polypeptide(L)'
;MSHSKSSSAQKCFTNLAIFIFLLNFFVTGTMASVISKTLEASLKNGGTASAVVVMARETQEVLSKIETQQFANRDARADAVTSGLQELAKDSQKHLKEFLDSQTPPVQYQSMWISNTLIIKNATLDLLQKLEKLGGIKEIREEHTAHLLEN
;
A
#
# COMPACT_ATOMS: atom_id res chain seq x y z
N MET A 1 59.46 -21.46 -38.51
CA MET A 1 58.72 -22.64 -39.03
C MET A 1 57.31 -22.18 -39.36
N SER A 2 57.02 -22.18 -40.66
CA SER A 2 55.80 -21.69 -41.28
C SER A 2 54.82 -22.84 -41.44
N HIS A 3 53.57 -22.67 -41.04
CA HIS A 3 52.47 -23.46 -41.59
C HIS A 3 51.24 -22.56 -41.77
N SER A 4 51.18 -21.92 -42.93
CA SER A 4 49.95 -21.47 -43.56
C SER A 4 49.48 -22.57 -44.52
N LYS A 5 48.25 -23.06 -44.35
CA LYS A 5 47.52 -23.75 -45.41
C LYS A 5 46.09 -23.21 -45.44
N SER A 6 45.76 -22.67 -46.60
CA SER A 6 44.47 -22.15 -47.00
C SER A 6 43.68 -23.20 -47.78
N SER A 7 42.36 -23.13 -47.63
CA SER A 7 41.31 -23.47 -48.61
C SER A 7 41.09 -24.94 -49.01
N SER A 8 39.89 -25.45 -48.77
CA SER A 8 38.80 -25.42 -49.77
C SER A 8 37.65 -26.36 -49.43
N ALA A 9 36.43 -25.82 -49.54
CA ALA A 9 35.28 -26.43 -50.20
C ALA A 9 34.56 -27.61 -49.49
N GLN A 10 33.23 -27.79 -49.51
CA GLN A 10 32.12 -27.07 -50.11
C GLN A 10 30.85 -27.92 -49.87
N LYS A 11 29.72 -27.25 -49.60
CA LYS A 11 28.32 -27.72 -49.67
C LYS A 11 27.86 -28.76 -48.63
N CYS A 12 26.83 -28.39 -47.86
CA CYS A 12 25.51 -29.01 -48.01
C CYS A 12 24.44 -28.33 -47.11
N PHE A 13 23.39 -27.84 -47.78
CA PHE A 13 21.97 -27.91 -47.37
C PHE A 13 21.45 -27.22 -46.10
N THR A 14 20.74 -26.11 -46.33
CA THR A 14 19.35 -25.81 -45.90
C THR A 14 18.89 -26.10 -44.46
N ASN A 15 18.45 -25.02 -43.80
CA ASN A 15 17.13 -24.80 -43.16
C ASN A 15 17.31 -23.92 -41.90
N LEU A 16 16.86 -22.67 -41.92
CA LEU A 16 15.49 -22.26 -41.57
C LEU A 16 15.12 -22.61 -40.12
N ALA A 17 15.35 -21.66 -39.20
CA ALA A 17 14.36 -21.20 -38.21
C ALA A 17 14.98 -20.12 -37.31
N ILE A 18 14.58 -18.88 -37.58
CA ILE A 18 14.70 -17.74 -36.68
C ILE A 18 13.76 -18.02 -35.49
N PHE A 19 14.29 -18.29 -34.30
CA PHE A 19 13.50 -18.29 -33.07
C PHE A 19 13.77 -17.00 -32.29
N ILE A 20 13.18 -15.91 -32.77
CA ILE A 20 12.94 -14.72 -31.96
C ILE A 20 11.81 -15.09 -31.01
N PHE A 21 12.16 -15.57 -29.81
CA PHE A 21 11.17 -15.76 -28.75
C PHE A 21 10.89 -14.39 -28.11
N LEU A 22 10.05 -13.62 -28.80
CA LEU A 22 9.30 -12.50 -28.23
C LEU A 22 8.40 -13.06 -27.12
N LEU A 23 8.90 -13.07 -25.90
CA LEU A 23 8.04 -13.08 -24.72
C LEU A 23 8.19 -11.73 -24.01
N ASN A 24 7.65 -10.70 -24.65
CA ASN A 24 7.19 -9.52 -23.90
C ASN A 24 5.98 -9.96 -23.08
N PHE A 25 6.25 -10.59 -21.93
CA PHE A 25 5.26 -10.80 -20.90
C PHE A 25 5.02 -9.44 -20.24
N PHE A 26 4.31 -8.56 -20.94
CA PHE A 26 3.72 -7.37 -20.33
C PHE A 26 2.61 -7.87 -19.41
N VAL A 27 3.00 -8.20 -18.17
CA VAL A 27 2.05 -8.24 -17.05
C VAL A 27 1.61 -6.79 -16.88
N THR A 28 0.57 -6.39 -17.61
CA THR A 28 -0.23 -5.23 -17.23
C THR A 28 -1.01 -5.63 -16.00
N GLY A 29 -0.31 -5.69 -14.86
CA GLY A 29 -0.95 -5.71 -13.56
C GLY A 29 -1.69 -4.39 -13.46
N THR A 30 -3.00 -4.43 -13.64
CA THR A 30 -3.86 -3.33 -13.22
C THR A 30 -3.72 -3.24 -11.71
N MET A 31 -2.79 -2.40 -11.24
CA MET A 31 -2.67 -2.06 -9.84
C MET A 31 -4.06 -1.56 -9.42
N ALA A 32 -4.72 -2.28 -8.52
CA ALA A 32 -5.99 -1.83 -7.99
C ALA A 32 -5.75 -0.45 -7.35
N SER A 33 -6.55 0.55 -7.73
CA SER A 33 -6.49 1.89 -7.14
C SER A 33 -6.66 1.78 -5.64
N VAL A 34 -5.75 2.41 -4.88
CA VAL A 34 -5.84 2.46 -3.41
C VAL A 34 -6.99 3.37 -2.99
N ILE A 35 -7.29 4.40 -3.80
CA ILE A 35 -8.42 5.31 -3.58
C ILE A 35 -9.71 4.64 -4.10
N SER A 36 -10.74 4.61 -3.26
CA SER A 36 -12.03 4.06 -3.62
C SER A 36 -12.68 4.89 -4.73
N LYS A 37 -13.36 4.21 -5.66
CA LYS A 37 -14.05 4.86 -6.79
C LYS A 37 -15.14 5.85 -6.32
N THR A 38 -15.77 5.55 -5.19
CA THR A 38 -16.80 6.42 -4.59
C THR A 38 -16.21 7.74 -4.12
N LEU A 39 -15.07 7.69 -3.41
CA LEU A 39 -14.35 8.87 -2.95
C LEU A 39 -13.76 9.66 -4.12
N GLU A 40 -13.19 8.96 -5.11
CA GLU A 40 -12.68 9.61 -6.31
C GLU A 40 -13.79 10.36 -7.06
N ALA A 41 -14.99 9.77 -7.15
CA ALA A 41 -16.15 10.41 -7.76
C ALA A 41 -16.63 11.63 -6.96
N SER A 42 -16.65 11.57 -5.62
CA SER A 42 -17.06 12.71 -4.78
C SER A 42 -16.06 13.89 -4.85
N LEU A 43 -14.79 13.62 -5.15
CA LEU A 43 -13.73 14.64 -5.23
C LEU A 43 -13.49 15.24 -6.63
N LYS A 44 -13.98 14.60 -7.71
CA LYS A 44 -13.69 15.00 -9.11
C LYS A 44 -14.07 16.42 -9.51
N ASN A 45 -14.94 17.08 -8.75
CA ASN A 45 -15.38 18.45 -9.00
C ASN A 45 -14.70 19.51 -8.11
N GLY A 46 -13.47 19.23 -7.64
CA GLY A 46 -12.72 20.15 -6.78
C GLY A 46 -13.25 20.24 -5.35
N GLY A 47 -14.01 19.22 -4.93
CA GLY A 47 -14.53 19.11 -3.56
C GLY A 47 -13.47 18.69 -2.56
N THR A 48 -13.88 18.67 -1.29
CA THR A 48 -13.12 18.05 -0.20
C THR A 48 -14.02 17.03 0.50
N ALA A 49 -13.42 15.98 1.04
CA ALA A 49 -14.15 14.96 1.81
C ALA A 49 -13.30 14.48 2.98
N SER A 50 -13.95 13.97 4.01
CA SER A 50 -13.23 13.21 5.04
C SER A 50 -12.86 11.84 4.48
N ALA A 51 -11.58 11.49 4.59
CA ALA A 51 -11.05 10.23 4.09
C ALA A 51 -10.54 9.35 5.23
N VAL A 52 -10.90 8.07 5.20
CA VAL A 52 -10.33 7.02 6.04
C VAL A 52 -9.24 6.31 5.24
N VAL A 53 -8.01 6.40 5.75
CA VAL A 53 -6.84 5.71 5.22
C VAL A 53 -6.61 4.46 6.08
N VAL A 54 -6.69 3.30 5.46
CA VAL A 54 -6.38 2.00 6.09
C VAL A 54 -4.95 1.62 5.78
N MET A 55 -4.15 1.34 6.81
CA MET A 55 -2.78 0.91 6.62
C MET A 55 -2.71 -0.53 6.11
N ALA A 56 -1.66 -0.84 5.33
CA ALA A 56 -1.43 -2.18 4.78
C ALA A 56 -1.06 -3.22 5.86
N ARG A 57 -0.37 -2.80 6.93
CA ARG A 57 -0.03 -3.67 8.04
C ARG A 57 -1.25 -3.86 8.94
N GLU A 58 -1.63 -5.11 9.15
CA GLU A 58 -2.85 -5.46 9.86
C GLU A 58 -2.59 -5.66 11.36
N THR A 59 -3.57 -5.31 12.19
CA THR A 59 -3.50 -5.53 13.64
C THR A 59 -3.45 -7.01 14.00
N GLN A 60 -3.92 -7.87 13.11
CA GLN A 60 -3.86 -9.33 13.25
C GLN A 60 -2.42 -9.84 13.41
N GLU A 61 -1.42 -9.19 12.80
CA GLU A 61 0.00 -9.54 12.98
C GLU A 61 0.41 -9.48 14.46
N VAL A 62 -0.02 -8.43 15.16
CA VAL A 62 0.25 -8.21 16.58
C VAL A 62 -0.54 -9.19 17.44
N LEU A 63 -1.84 -9.35 17.14
CA LEU A 63 -2.72 -10.23 17.90
C LEU A 63 -2.25 -11.69 17.85
N SER A 64 -1.90 -12.19 16.66
CA SER A 64 -1.38 -13.55 16.51
C SER A 64 -0.03 -13.75 17.21
N LYS A 65 0.85 -12.73 17.22
CA LYS A 65 2.10 -12.79 18.01
C LYS A 65 1.82 -12.89 19.51
N ILE A 66 0.83 -12.15 20.01
CA ILE A 66 0.45 -12.15 21.43
C ILE A 66 -0.24 -13.45 21.83
N GLU A 67 -1.07 -14.03 20.96
CA GLU A 67 -1.75 -15.31 21.23
C GLU A 67 -0.79 -16.46 21.50
N THR A 68 0.42 -16.42 20.94
CA THR A 68 1.46 -17.43 21.17
C THR A 68 2.25 -17.24 22.46
N GLN A 69 2.04 -16.14 23.18
CA GLN A 69 2.79 -15.82 24.41
C GLN A 69 2.03 -16.26 25.66
N GLN A 70 2.78 -16.65 26.69
CA GLN A 70 2.25 -16.88 28.02
C GLN A 70 2.30 -15.58 28.83
N PHE A 71 1.22 -15.28 29.55
CA PHE A 71 1.11 -14.11 30.40
C PHE A 71 0.84 -14.53 31.84
N ALA A 72 1.40 -13.78 32.80
CA ALA A 72 1.18 -14.02 34.21
C ALA A 72 -0.28 -13.81 34.63
N ASN A 73 -0.97 -12.87 33.99
CA ASN A 73 -2.38 -12.54 34.25
C ASN A 73 -3.02 -11.81 33.05
N ARG A 74 -4.32 -11.49 33.19
CA ARG A 74 -5.12 -10.80 32.15
C ARG A 74 -4.63 -9.38 31.87
N ASP A 75 -4.17 -8.66 32.89
CA ASP A 75 -3.76 -7.26 32.75
C ASP A 75 -2.45 -7.18 31.96
N ALA A 76 -1.47 -8.05 32.26
CA ALA A 76 -0.24 -8.17 31.49
C ALA A 76 -0.52 -8.49 30.01
N ARG A 77 -1.54 -9.31 29.72
CA ARG A 77 -1.97 -9.57 28.34
C ARG A 77 -2.60 -8.32 27.70
N ALA A 78 -3.45 -7.59 28.43
CA ALA A 78 -4.08 -6.36 27.95
C ALA A 78 -3.03 -5.27 27.65
N ASP A 79 -2.01 -5.14 28.50
CA ASP A 79 -0.90 -4.20 28.31
C ASP A 79 -0.07 -4.57 27.07
N ALA A 80 0.18 -5.86 26.85
CA ALA A 80 0.87 -6.34 25.65
C ALA A 80 0.07 -6.03 24.37
N VAL A 81 -1.25 -6.22 24.39
CA VAL A 81 -2.14 -5.89 23.25
C VAL A 81 -2.12 -4.38 22.99
N THR A 82 -2.33 -3.58 24.03
CA THR A 82 -2.35 -2.12 23.92
C THR A 82 -1.03 -1.60 23.35
N SER A 83 0.09 -2.00 23.94
CA SER A 83 1.41 -1.54 23.55
C SER A 83 1.76 -1.99 22.13
N GLY A 84 1.48 -3.26 21.79
CA GLY A 84 1.77 -3.80 20.46
C GLY A 84 0.97 -3.11 19.36
N LEU A 85 -0.31 -2.81 19.59
CA LEU A 85 -1.14 -2.09 18.61
C LEU A 85 -0.72 -0.62 18.48
N GLN A 86 -0.34 0.03 19.59
CA GLN A 86 0.21 1.39 19.55
C GLN A 86 1.53 1.47 18.79
N GLU A 87 2.44 0.53 19.01
CA GLU A 87 3.72 0.46 18.30
C GLU A 87 3.51 0.20 16.81
N LEU A 88 2.64 -0.77 16.45
CA LEU A 88 2.26 -1.03 15.06
C LEU A 88 1.73 0.23 14.38
N ALA A 89 0.81 0.94 15.01
CA ALA A 89 0.22 2.15 14.46
C ALA A 89 1.25 3.27 14.33
N LYS A 90 2.08 3.48 15.35
CA LYS A 90 3.15 4.47 15.34
C LYS A 90 4.11 4.26 14.16
N ASP A 91 4.55 3.02 13.96
CA ASP A 91 5.54 2.70 12.93
C ASP A 91 4.92 2.73 11.53
N SER A 92 3.77 2.07 11.35
CA SER A 92 3.12 1.99 10.04
C SER A 92 2.60 3.33 9.54
N GLN A 93 2.15 4.21 10.44
CA GLN A 93 1.60 5.53 10.10
C GLN A 93 2.65 6.64 10.04
N LYS A 94 3.91 6.38 10.43
CA LYS A 94 4.95 7.40 10.60
C LYS A 94 5.11 8.31 9.38
N HIS A 95 5.40 7.74 8.21
CA HIS A 95 5.68 8.54 7.00
C HIS A 95 4.45 9.32 6.51
N LEU A 96 3.24 8.76 6.68
CA LEU A 96 2.01 9.47 6.33
C LEU A 96 1.80 10.67 7.25
N LYS A 97 1.98 10.50 8.56
CA LYS A 97 1.85 11.59 9.53
C LYS A 97 2.87 12.69 9.25
N GLU A 98 4.14 12.33 9.06
CA GLU A 98 5.20 13.28 8.70
C GLU A 98 4.85 14.05 7.42
N PHE A 99 4.31 13.38 6.40
CA PHE A 99 3.85 14.04 5.18
C PHE A 99 2.68 15.00 5.42
N LEU A 100 1.68 14.60 6.20
CA LEU A 100 0.51 15.42 6.53
C LEU A 100 0.88 16.64 7.36
N ASP A 101 1.79 16.46 8.33
CA ASP A 101 2.32 17.53 9.18
C ASP A 101 3.18 18.53 8.38
N SER A 102 3.82 18.08 7.29
CA SER A 102 4.63 18.93 6.41
C SER A 102 3.84 19.83 5.45
N GLN A 103 2.52 19.62 5.32
CA GLN A 103 1.69 20.44 4.44
C GLN A 103 1.52 21.86 5.00
N THR A 104 1.28 22.82 4.12
CA THR A 104 1.00 24.22 4.50
C THR A 104 -0.33 24.67 3.89
N PRO A 105 -1.37 24.93 4.70
CA PRO A 105 -1.44 24.72 6.15
C PRO A 105 -1.36 23.22 6.52
N PRO A 106 -1.02 22.88 7.79
CA PRO A 106 -1.02 21.49 8.24
C PRO A 106 -2.38 20.83 8.03
N VAL A 107 -2.38 19.61 7.50
CA VAL A 107 -3.61 18.86 7.28
C VAL A 107 -4.12 18.32 8.62
N GLN A 108 -5.41 18.49 8.88
CA GLN A 108 -6.02 17.93 10.09
C GLN A 108 -6.29 16.44 9.92
N TYR A 109 -5.81 15.64 10.87
CA TYR A 109 -6.07 14.21 10.88
C TYR A 109 -6.18 13.64 12.31
N GLN A 110 -6.77 12.44 12.40
CA GLN A 110 -6.86 11.64 13.62
C GLN A 110 -6.25 10.26 13.37
N SER A 111 -5.35 9.83 14.26
CA SER A 111 -4.77 8.48 14.24
C SER A 111 -5.56 7.55 15.14
N MET A 112 -5.92 6.37 14.61
CA MET A 112 -6.59 5.30 15.34
C MET A 112 -5.68 4.07 15.38
N TRP A 113 -5.16 3.78 16.57
CA TRP A 113 -4.22 2.68 16.76
C TRP A 113 -4.92 1.30 16.79
N ILE A 114 -6.16 1.23 17.27
CA ILE A 114 -6.93 -0.02 17.38
C ILE A 114 -7.24 -0.62 16.00
N SER A 115 -7.61 0.22 15.03
CA SER A 115 -7.94 -0.19 13.66
C SER A 115 -6.76 -0.05 12.69
N ASN A 116 -5.65 0.51 13.16
CA ASN A 116 -4.53 0.96 12.34
C ASN A 116 -4.99 1.81 11.13
N THR A 117 -5.74 2.87 11.40
CA THR A 117 -6.27 3.80 10.38
C THR A 117 -5.96 5.25 10.70
N LEU A 118 -5.91 6.10 9.68
CA LEU A 118 -5.88 7.55 9.79
C LEU A 118 -7.16 8.15 9.20
N ILE A 119 -7.79 9.09 9.91
CA ILE A 119 -8.92 9.87 9.39
C ILE A 119 -8.41 11.25 9.03
N ILE A 120 -8.47 11.62 7.77
CA ILE A 120 -8.03 12.92 7.24
C ILE A 120 -9.26 13.78 6.97
N LYS A 121 -9.30 14.99 7.51
CA LYS A 121 -10.41 15.92 7.31
C LYS A 121 -10.14 16.83 6.11
N ASN A 122 -11.20 17.15 5.36
CA ASN A 122 -11.16 18.05 4.20
C ASN A 122 -10.09 17.66 3.16
N ALA A 123 -9.92 16.37 2.90
CA ALA A 123 -8.94 15.87 1.94
C ALA A 123 -9.36 16.22 0.50
N THR A 124 -8.40 16.69 -0.29
CA THR A 124 -8.54 16.91 -1.74
C THR A 124 -8.05 15.68 -2.51
N LEU A 125 -8.48 15.53 -3.76
CA LEU A 125 -8.00 14.43 -4.61
C LEU A 125 -6.47 14.46 -4.78
N ASP A 126 -5.89 15.65 -4.99
CA ASP A 126 -4.44 15.82 -5.13
C ASP A 126 -3.68 15.36 -3.87
N LEU A 127 -4.20 15.67 -2.68
CA LEU A 127 -3.61 15.20 -1.42
C LEU A 127 -3.63 13.67 -1.35
N LEU A 128 -4.77 13.05 -1.65
CA LEU A 128 -4.92 11.58 -1.58
C LEU A 128 -4.03 10.86 -2.60
N GLN A 129 -3.88 11.42 -3.81
CA GLN A 129 -2.98 10.89 -4.83
C GLN A 129 -1.50 11.02 -4.43
N LYS A 130 -1.13 12.05 -3.66
CA LYS A 130 0.22 12.16 -3.09
C LYS A 130 0.44 11.13 -1.98
N LEU A 131 -0.57 10.90 -1.13
CA LEU A 131 -0.52 9.88 -0.08
C LEU A 131 -0.35 8.47 -0.63
N GLU A 132 -1.09 8.11 -1.69
CA GLU A 132 -1.00 6.81 -2.35
C GLU A 132 0.44 6.46 -2.77
N LYS A 133 1.22 7.47 -3.17
CA LYS A 133 2.62 7.30 -3.59
C LYS A 133 3.60 7.02 -2.45
N LEU A 134 3.23 7.26 -1.20
CA LEU A 134 4.09 6.97 -0.03
C LEU A 134 4.16 5.47 0.28
N GLY A 135 3.22 4.68 -0.25
CA GLY A 135 3.11 3.25 0.04
C GLY A 135 2.63 2.96 1.46
N GLY A 136 2.47 1.68 1.80
CA GLY A 136 2.01 1.25 3.11
C GLY A 136 0.52 1.47 3.38
N ILE A 137 -0.26 1.83 2.35
CA ILE A 137 -1.71 2.03 2.42
C ILE A 137 -2.42 0.85 1.73
N LYS A 138 -3.41 0.28 2.40
CA LYS A 138 -4.30 -0.75 1.86
C LYS A 138 -5.44 -0.15 1.05
N GLU A 139 -6.06 0.89 1.60
CA GLU A 139 -7.26 1.50 1.06
C GLU A 139 -7.39 2.96 1.54
N ILE A 140 -7.92 3.82 0.70
CA ILE A 140 -8.41 5.17 1.04
C ILE A 140 -9.87 5.23 0.62
N ARG A 141 -10.77 5.45 1.58
CA ARG A 141 -12.22 5.53 1.33
C ARG A 141 -12.84 6.71 2.05
N GLU A 142 -14.07 7.05 1.71
CA GLU A 142 -14.82 8.12 2.37
C GLU A 142 -15.18 7.75 3.81
N GLU A 143 -15.16 8.73 4.72
CA GLU A 143 -15.65 8.56 6.09
C GLU A 143 -17.19 8.52 6.09
N HIS A 144 -17.77 7.38 6.47
CA HIS A 144 -19.21 7.27 6.67
C HIS A 144 -19.57 7.40 8.16
N THR A 145 -20.48 8.31 8.47
CA THR A 145 -21.08 8.41 9.81
C THR A 145 -22.45 7.73 9.79
N ALA A 146 -22.64 6.69 10.59
CA ALA A 146 -23.95 6.08 10.76
C ALA A 146 -24.77 6.92 11.76
N HIS A 147 -25.87 7.50 11.31
CA HIS A 147 -26.89 8.04 12.21
C HIS A 147 -27.79 6.89 12.66
N LEU A 148 -27.67 6.51 13.93
CA LEU A 148 -28.64 5.62 14.55
C LEU A 148 -29.91 6.44 14.80
N LEU A 149 -30.95 6.18 14.01
CA LEU A 149 -32.29 6.67 14.32
C LEU A 149 -32.78 5.90 15.55
N GLU A 150 -32.99 6.62 16.65
CA GLU A 150 -33.67 6.09 17.83
C GLU A 150 -35.11 5.74 17.41
N ASN A 151 -35.47 4.45 17.50
CA ASN A 151 -36.82 3.92 17.25
C ASN A 151 -37.45 3.51 18.58
#